data_AF-A0A822DM81-F1
#
_entry.id   AF-A0A822DM81-F1
#
_cell.length_a   1.000
_cell.length_b   1.000
_cell.length_c   1.000
_cell.angle_alpha   90.00
_cell.angle_beta   90.00
_cell.angle_gamma   90.00
#
_symmetry.space_group_name_H-M   'P 1'
#
loop_
_entity.id
_entity.type
_entity.pdbx_description
1 polymer ?
#
loop_
_entity_poly.entity_id
_entity_poly.type
_entity_poly.pdbx_seq_one_letter_code
_entity_poly.pdbx_strand_id
1 'polypeptide(L)'
;ATVPPSQTPTVSPLPCMSIMRADAIPLPPHLQQNMDLLAKHLVDPHQQHQLSSLLIQYSKLFDNSRHNISDIVIHNVFNTVPHTPPTSRPHRNPHTHEETQRLIDEFLAAGLIQESSSPYAAPAFIVPRKDNRPGRLVVDYRALNKITIPDASPLPHGEDLLQELGKGYQYFSKFDLKSGYHQFRIPPSDRAKTAFVVSQGHCSFVH
;
A
#
# COMPACT_ATOMS: atom_id res chain seq x y z
N ALA A 1 24.56 -28.56 -35.47
CA ALA A 1 24.35 -28.73 -34.02
C ALA A 1 22.95 -28.25 -33.71
N THR A 2 22.07 -29.18 -33.33
CA THR A 2 20.64 -28.97 -33.14
C THR A 2 20.40 -28.32 -31.77
N VAL A 3 19.77 -27.16 -31.73
CA VAL A 3 19.39 -26.46 -30.49
C VAL A 3 18.20 -27.20 -29.87
N PRO A 4 18.22 -27.58 -28.58
CA PRO A 4 17.06 -28.20 -27.95
C PRO A 4 15.99 -27.15 -27.60
N PRO A 5 14.69 -27.49 -27.61
CA PRO A 5 13.63 -26.54 -27.30
C PRO A 5 13.60 -26.18 -25.82
N SER A 6 13.38 -24.89 -25.53
CA SER A 6 13.22 -24.33 -24.19
C SER A 6 11.97 -24.89 -23.52
N GLN A 7 12.13 -25.48 -22.34
CA GLN A 7 11.01 -25.88 -21.49
C GLN A 7 10.36 -24.61 -20.91
N THR A 8 9.14 -24.31 -21.35
CA THR A 8 8.24 -23.35 -20.69
C THR A 8 7.86 -23.92 -19.32
N PRO A 9 7.93 -23.15 -18.22
CA PRO A 9 7.47 -23.62 -16.93
C PRO A 9 5.94 -23.73 -16.95
N THR A 10 5.45 -24.96 -16.91
CA THR A 10 4.04 -25.28 -16.74
C THR A 10 3.60 -24.79 -15.36
N VAL A 11 2.85 -23.69 -15.30
CA VAL A 11 2.17 -23.27 -14.07
C VAL A 11 1.09 -24.31 -13.77
N SER A 12 1.33 -25.12 -12.75
CA SER A 12 0.34 -26.06 -12.22
C SER A 12 -0.90 -25.29 -11.74
N PRO A 13 -2.12 -25.62 -12.20
CA PRO A 13 -3.32 -25.01 -11.63
C PRO A 13 -3.40 -25.35 -10.14
N LEU A 14 -3.65 -24.34 -9.32
CA LEU A 14 -3.86 -24.51 -7.88
C LEU A 14 -4.96 -25.56 -7.67
N PRO A 15 -4.79 -26.52 -6.74
CA PRO A 15 -5.80 -27.53 -6.50
C PRO A 15 -7.08 -26.87 -6.02
N CYS A 16 -8.17 -27.10 -6.74
CA CYS A 16 -9.53 -26.80 -6.31
C CYS A 16 -9.80 -27.64 -5.06
N MET A 17 -9.52 -27.07 -3.89
CA MET A 17 -9.78 -27.70 -2.60
C MET A 17 -11.29 -27.77 -2.43
N SER A 18 -11.79 -29.00 -2.46
CA SER A 18 -13.18 -29.37 -2.22
C SER A 18 -13.75 -28.57 -1.05
N ILE A 19 -14.85 -27.85 -1.32
CA ILE A 19 -15.64 -27.13 -0.32
C ILE A 19 -16.21 -28.19 0.63
N MET A 20 -15.49 -28.45 1.71
CA MET A 20 -15.98 -29.24 2.83
C MET A 20 -17.18 -28.51 3.41
N ARG A 21 -18.31 -29.22 3.57
CA ARG A 21 -19.51 -28.78 4.26
C ARG A 21 -19.10 -28.17 5.61
N ALA A 22 -19.20 -26.86 5.73
CA ALA A 22 -19.00 -26.15 6.98
C ALA A 22 -20.36 -25.59 7.41
N ASP A 23 -20.80 -25.97 8.60
CA ASP A 23 -21.85 -25.27 9.33
C ASP A 23 -21.62 -23.76 9.20
N ALA A 24 -22.69 -23.02 8.91
CA ALA A 24 -22.63 -21.62 8.52
C ALA A 24 -21.95 -20.76 9.59
N ILE A 25 -20.64 -20.55 9.44
CA ILE A 25 -19.88 -19.60 10.25
C ILE A 25 -20.53 -18.23 10.00
N PRO A 26 -21.04 -17.56 11.05
CA PRO A 26 -21.67 -16.27 10.89
C PRO A 26 -20.65 -15.26 10.36
N LEU A 27 -21.07 -14.46 9.38
CA LEU A 27 -20.22 -13.45 8.76
C LEU A 27 -19.80 -12.40 9.81
N PRO A 28 -18.49 -12.16 10.00
CA PRO A 28 -18.00 -11.09 10.86
C PRO A 28 -18.58 -9.71 10.50
N PRO A 29 -18.90 -8.84 11.49
CA PRO A 29 -19.53 -7.55 11.22
C PRO A 29 -18.75 -6.63 10.28
N HIS A 30 -17.40 -6.68 10.33
CA HIS A 30 -16.56 -5.85 9.46
C HIS A 30 -16.60 -6.28 7.98
N LEU A 31 -17.07 -7.49 7.69
CA LEU A 31 -17.24 -8.01 6.33
C LEU A 31 -18.64 -7.77 5.78
N GLN A 32 -19.59 -7.34 6.61
CA GLN A 32 -20.99 -7.15 6.18
C GLN A 32 -21.09 -6.18 5.01
N GLN A 33 -20.40 -5.05 5.11
CA GLN A 33 -20.36 -4.07 4.03
C GLN A 33 -19.78 -4.65 2.72
N ASN A 34 -18.76 -5.51 2.82
CA ASN A 34 -18.17 -6.16 1.65
C ASN A 34 -19.16 -7.14 1.03
N MET A 35 -19.86 -7.94 1.84
CA MET A 35 -20.91 -8.83 1.35
C MET A 35 -22.04 -8.05 0.68
N ASP A 36 -22.53 -6.97 1.28
CA ASP A 36 -23.64 -6.18 0.74
C ASP A 36 -23.28 -5.58 -0.64
N LEU A 37 -22.04 -5.14 -0.82
CA LEU A 37 -21.56 -4.57 -2.08
C LEU A 37 -21.25 -5.64 -3.14
N LEU A 38 -20.55 -6.71 -2.77
CA LEU A 38 -20.08 -7.74 -3.69
C LEU A 38 -21.20 -8.71 -4.08
N ALA A 39 -22.15 -9.01 -3.19
CA ALA A 39 -23.24 -9.92 -3.48
C ALA A 39 -24.41 -9.27 -4.24
N LYS A 40 -24.42 -7.93 -4.39
CA LYS A 40 -25.54 -7.19 -5.02
C LYS A 40 -25.95 -7.69 -6.40
N HIS A 41 -25.00 -8.23 -7.17
CA HIS A 41 -25.22 -8.75 -8.53
C HIS A 41 -25.26 -10.27 -8.60
N LEU A 42 -25.07 -10.98 -7.47
CA LEU A 42 -25.11 -12.42 -7.39
C LEU A 42 -26.54 -12.86 -7.06
N VAL A 43 -27.28 -13.34 -8.06
CA VAL A 43 -28.66 -13.83 -7.90
C VAL A 43 -28.70 -15.25 -7.35
N ASP A 44 -27.66 -16.06 -7.62
CA ASP A 44 -27.57 -17.45 -7.18
C ASP A 44 -27.16 -17.56 -5.70
N PRO A 45 -27.99 -18.17 -4.82
CA PRO A 45 -27.66 -18.41 -3.42
C PRO A 45 -26.37 -19.21 -3.21
N HIS A 46 -26.04 -20.13 -4.14
CA HIS A 46 -24.80 -20.89 -4.04
C HIS A 46 -23.56 -20.00 -4.22
N GLN A 47 -23.60 -19.09 -5.19
CA GLN A 47 -22.53 -18.11 -5.40
C GLN A 47 -22.36 -17.17 -4.21
N GLN A 48 -23.46 -16.71 -3.61
CA GLN A 48 -23.41 -15.89 -2.39
C GLN A 48 -22.77 -16.65 -1.22
N HIS A 49 -23.07 -17.94 -1.08
CA HIS A 49 -22.44 -18.77 -0.05
C HIS A 49 -20.94 -18.93 -0.29
N GLN A 50 -20.52 -19.22 -1.53
CA GLN A 50 -19.10 -19.32 -1.90
C GLN A 50 -18.34 -18.01 -1.62
N LEU A 51 -18.93 -16.86 -1.96
CA LEU A 51 -18.36 -15.55 -1.67
C LEU A 51 -18.21 -15.32 -0.16
N SER A 52 -19.24 -15.66 0.62
CA SER A 52 -19.20 -15.57 2.08
C SER A 52 -18.07 -16.42 2.67
N SER A 53 -17.95 -17.68 2.24
CA SER A 53 -16.85 -18.56 2.66
C SER A 53 -15.48 -17.96 2.34
N LEU A 54 -15.32 -17.37 1.15
CA LEU A 54 -14.08 -16.71 0.74
C LEU A 54 -13.76 -15.49 1.62
N LEU A 55 -14.75 -14.64 1.89
CA LEU A 55 -14.55 -13.48 2.77
C LEU A 55 -14.21 -13.91 4.19
N ILE A 56 -14.83 -14.96 4.71
CA ILE A 56 -14.53 -15.51 6.03
C ILE A 56 -13.09 -16.06 6.05
N GLN A 57 -12.70 -16.82 5.03
CA GLN A 57 -11.35 -17.37 4.89
C GLN A 57 -10.28 -16.27 4.91
N TYR A 58 -10.52 -15.16 4.19
CA TYR A 58 -9.60 -14.03 4.09
C TYR A 58 -10.00 -12.83 4.98
N SER A 59 -10.76 -13.08 6.04
CA SER A 59 -11.36 -12.06 6.92
C SER A 59 -10.35 -11.03 7.43
N LYS A 60 -9.12 -11.48 7.70
CA LYS A 60 -8.02 -10.62 8.18
C LYS A 60 -7.58 -9.56 7.17
N LEU A 61 -7.69 -9.83 5.85
CA LEU A 61 -7.25 -8.89 4.81
C LEU A 61 -8.17 -7.67 4.70
N PHE A 62 -9.42 -7.81 5.15
CA PHE A 62 -10.43 -6.76 5.11
C PHE A 62 -10.59 -6.04 6.45
N ASP A 63 -9.79 -6.40 7.47
CA ASP A 63 -9.76 -5.66 8.72
C ASP A 63 -9.06 -4.32 8.49
N ASN A 64 -9.84 -3.25 8.64
CA ASN A 64 -9.38 -1.87 8.49
C ASN A 64 -9.21 -1.17 9.85
N SER A 65 -9.28 -1.89 10.97
CA SER A 65 -9.09 -1.34 12.31
C SER A 65 -7.64 -0.92 12.58
N ARG A 66 -6.67 -1.53 11.89
CA ARG A 66 -5.23 -1.27 12.05
C ARG A 66 -4.59 -0.81 10.74
N HIS A 67 -3.34 -0.35 10.82
CA HIS A 67 -2.49 -0.20 9.65
C HIS A 67 -2.09 -1.61 9.19
N ASN A 68 -2.47 -1.95 7.96
CA ASN A 68 -2.12 -3.22 7.35
C ASN A 68 -0.66 -3.16 6.90
N ILE A 69 0.25 -3.54 7.79
CA ILE A 69 1.67 -3.59 7.50
C ILE A 69 1.99 -4.95 6.88
N SER A 70 2.59 -4.93 5.70
CA SER A 70 3.06 -6.13 5.01
C SER A 70 4.50 -6.46 5.43
N ASP A 71 4.81 -7.75 5.45
CA ASP A 71 6.20 -8.23 5.57
C ASP A 71 6.95 -8.16 4.23
N ILE A 72 6.29 -7.71 3.15
CA ILE A 72 6.91 -7.51 1.84
C ILE A 72 7.89 -6.34 1.92
N VAL A 73 9.17 -6.65 1.72
CA VAL A 73 10.24 -5.67 1.55
C VAL A 73 10.40 -5.40 0.06
N ILE A 74 10.31 -4.13 -0.34
CA ILE A 74 10.65 -3.72 -1.70
C ILE A 74 12.15 -3.45 -1.73
N HIS A 75 12.86 -4.07 -2.67
CA HIS A 75 14.28 -3.83 -2.87
C HIS A 75 14.53 -2.62 -3.77
N ASN A 76 15.64 -1.92 -3.55
CA ASN A 76 16.11 -0.80 -4.39
C ASN A 76 15.10 0.35 -4.54
N VAL A 77 14.48 0.75 -3.42
CA VAL A 77 13.37 1.72 -3.44
C VAL A 77 13.82 3.09 -3.95
N PHE A 78 15.04 3.51 -3.61
CA PHE A 78 15.57 4.82 -4.00
C PHE A 78 16.97 4.73 -4.59
N ASN A 79 17.08 4.19 -5.81
CA ASN A 79 18.34 4.22 -6.57
C ASN A 79 18.70 5.67 -6.89
N THR A 80 19.92 6.11 -6.53
CA THR A 80 20.35 7.50 -6.71
C THR A 80 21.70 7.55 -7.41
N VAL A 81 21.94 8.60 -8.19
CA VAL A 81 23.30 8.92 -8.67
C VAL A 81 24.18 9.38 -7.51
N PRO A 82 25.52 9.38 -7.61
CA PRO A 82 26.37 9.96 -6.58
C PRO A 82 25.99 11.43 -6.28
N HIS A 83 25.78 11.75 -5.01
CA HIS A 83 25.29 13.07 -4.58
C HIS A 83 25.65 13.36 -3.13
N THR A 84 25.47 14.62 -2.73
CA THR A 84 25.45 15.02 -1.32
C THR A 84 24.00 15.00 -0.82
N PRO A 85 23.71 14.43 0.37
CA PRO A 85 22.35 14.34 0.90
C PRO A 85 21.61 15.69 0.86
N PRO A 86 20.46 15.78 0.16
CA PRO A 86 19.68 17.01 0.11
C PRO A 86 19.11 17.32 1.49
N THR A 87 19.32 18.56 1.94
CA THR A 87 18.78 19.09 3.19
C THR A 87 18.02 20.37 2.91
N SER A 88 16.91 20.56 3.59
CA SER A 88 16.08 21.74 3.46
C SER A 88 15.43 22.06 4.79
N ARG A 89 15.26 23.34 5.07
CA ARG A 89 14.63 23.80 6.32
C ARG A 89 13.15 23.42 6.30
N PRO A 90 12.55 23.05 7.46
CA PRO A 90 11.12 22.81 7.55
C PRO A 90 10.32 23.97 6.96
N HIS A 91 9.25 23.66 6.24
CA HIS A 91 8.31 24.68 5.81
C HIS A 91 7.66 25.33 7.03
N ARG A 92 7.38 26.65 6.93
CA ARG A 92 6.54 27.31 7.94
C ARG A 92 5.15 26.68 7.85
N ASN A 93 4.81 25.89 8.86
CA ASN A 93 3.53 25.20 8.87
C ASN A 93 2.41 26.24 9.09
N PRO A 94 1.43 26.36 8.17
CA PRO A 94 0.30 27.26 8.37
C PRO A 94 -0.69 26.74 9.43
N HIS A 95 -0.54 25.50 9.90
CA HIS A 95 -1.42 24.85 10.88
C HIS A 95 -0.88 24.91 12.31
N THR A 96 -1.74 24.59 13.27
CA THR A 96 -1.39 24.54 14.70
C THR A 96 -0.35 23.45 14.95
N HIS A 97 0.66 23.80 15.75
CA HIS A 97 1.73 22.89 16.18
C HIS A 97 1.17 21.58 16.79
N GLU A 98 0.01 21.64 17.44
CA GLU A 98 -0.68 20.51 18.06
C GLU A 98 -1.15 19.46 17.05
N GLU A 99 -1.74 19.85 15.93
CA GLU A 99 -2.22 18.89 14.92
C GLU A 99 -1.06 18.11 14.30
N THR A 100 0.05 18.81 14.08
CA THR A 100 1.26 18.18 13.53
C THR A 100 1.85 17.20 14.55
N GLN A 101 1.95 17.60 15.82
CA GLN A 101 2.43 16.71 16.87
C GLN A 101 1.55 15.46 16.99
N ARG A 102 0.22 15.61 17.04
CA ARG A 102 -0.72 14.48 17.14
C ARG A 102 -0.53 13.47 16.00
N LEU A 103 -0.37 13.94 14.76
CA LEU A 103 -0.16 13.06 13.62
C LEU A 103 1.19 12.34 13.66
N ILE A 104 2.25 13.04 14.09
CA ILE A 104 3.58 12.43 14.26
C ILE A 104 3.54 11.36 15.35
N ASP A 105 2.88 11.63 16.48
CA ASP A 105 2.72 10.66 17.56
C ASP A 105 1.92 9.42 17.12
N GLU A 106 0.85 9.62 16.34
CA GLU A 106 0.08 8.52 15.74
C GLU A 106 0.96 7.66 14.82
N PHE A 107 1.78 8.29 13.97
CA PHE A 107 2.66 7.57 13.04
C PHE A 107 3.79 6.83 13.77
N LEU A 108 4.33 7.41 14.86
CA LEU A 108 5.31 6.77 15.74
C LEU A 108 4.70 5.56 16.46
N ALA A 109 3.51 5.73 17.05
CA ALA A 109 2.78 4.65 17.74
C ALA A 109 2.38 3.52 16.78
N ALA A 110 2.06 3.84 15.53
CA ALA A 110 1.79 2.87 14.47
C ALA A 110 3.05 2.21 13.90
N GLY A 111 4.25 2.68 14.25
CA GLY A 111 5.53 2.17 13.73
C GLY A 111 5.78 2.51 12.26
N LEU A 112 5.06 3.47 11.68
CA LEU A 112 5.23 3.91 10.28
C LEU A 112 6.49 4.77 10.11
N ILE A 113 6.82 5.54 11.14
CA ILE A 113 8.00 6.40 11.20
C ILE A 113 8.81 6.12 12.46
N GLN A 114 10.05 6.60 12.46
CA GLN A 114 10.94 6.61 13.62
C GLN A 114 11.71 7.93 13.67
N GLU A 115 12.22 8.30 14.83
CA GLU A 115 13.19 9.40 14.94
C GLU A 115 14.44 9.13 14.09
N SER A 116 14.97 10.18 13.48
CA SER A 116 16.09 10.08 12.55
C SER A 116 17.21 11.04 12.89
N SER A 117 18.45 10.60 12.66
CA SER A 117 19.66 11.41 12.65
C SER A 117 20.31 11.44 11.25
N SER A 118 19.51 11.15 10.22
CA SER A 118 19.94 11.09 8.82
C SER A 118 20.60 12.38 8.35
N PRO A 119 21.56 12.32 7.40
CA PRO A 119 22.05 13.51 6.73
C PRO A 119 21.04 14.09 5.71
N TYR A 120 19.96 13.38 5.38
CA TYR A 120 18.88 13.90 4.53
C TYR A 120 17.86 14.63 5.38
N ALA A 121 17.26 15.69 4.85
CA ALA A 121 16.21 16.43 5.53
C ALA A 121 15.23 17.03 4.52
N ALA A 122 14.21 16.27 4.14
CA ALA A 122 13.11 16.77 3.31
C ALA A 122 12.11 17.56 4.17
N PRO A 123 11.66 18.76 3.77
CA PRO A 123 10.73 19.52 4.60
C PRO A 123 9.33 18.92 4.48
N ALA A 124 8.62 18.84 5.59
CA ALA A 124 7.26 18.31 5.64
C ALA A 124 6.27 19.28 6.29
N PHE A 125 5.00 19.18 5.88
CA PHE A 125 3.90 19.99 6.39
C PHE A 125 2.58 19.21 6.33
N ILE A 126 1.57 19.70 7.06
CA ILE A 126 0.25 19.08 7.07
C ILE A 126 -0.66 19.80 6.08
N VAL A 127 -1.45 19.03 5.32
CA VAL A 127 -2.52 19.55 4.47
C VAL A 127 -3.86 19.11 5.04
N PRO A 128 -4.80 20.03 5.28
CA PRO A 128 -6.08 19.70 5.90
C PRO A 128 -6.93 18.90 4.92
N ARG A 129 -7.71 17.98 5.46
CA ARG A 129 -8.77 17.30 4.71
C ARG A 129 -10.10 17.98 5.02
N LYS A 130 -10.96 18.06 4.01
CA LYS A 130 -12.39 18.31 4.25
C LYS A 130 -12.91 17.08 5.03
N ASP A 131 -13.86 17.30 5.94
CA ASP A 131 -14.62 16.27 6.68
C ASP A 131 -14.05 15.79 8.04
N ASN A 132 -13.41 16.67 8.84
CA ASN A 132 -12.97 16.35 10.21
C ASN A 132 -11.99 15.15 10.32
N ARG A 133 -11.41 14.71 9.19
CA ARG A 133 -10.40 13.66 9.14
C ARG A 133 -9.02 14.24 9.48
N PRO A 134 -8.10 13.43 10.04
CA PRO A 134 -6.73 13.87 10.27
C PRO A 134 -6.12 14.40 8.97
N GLY A 135 -5.34 15.48 9.11
CA GLY A 135 -4.60 16.08 8.01
C GLY A 135 -3.63 15.09 7.36
N ARG A 136 -3.21 15.38 6.13
CA ARG A 136 -2.22 14.57 5.41
C ARG A 136 -0.83 15.13 5.68
N LEU A 137 0.08 14.30 6.18
CA LEU A 137 1.50 14.60 6.15
C LEU A 137 1.97 14.62 4.69
N VAL A 138 2.50 15.75 4.25
CA VAL A 138 3.08 15.93 2.92
C VAL A 138 4.55 16.22 3.09
N VAL A 139 5.38 15.35 2.53
CA VAL A 139 6.84 15.50 2.53
C VAL A 139 7.28 15.94 1.14
N ASP A 140 8.07 17.01 1.09
CA ASP A 140 8.59 17.53 -0.17
C ASP A 140 9.89 16.82 -0.58
N TYR A 141 9.73 15.71 -1.30
CA TYR A 141 10.86 14.96 -1.86
C TYR A 141 11.37 15.51 -3.20
N ARG A 142 11.00 16.72 -3.63
CA ARG A 142 11.44 17.24 -4.94
C ARG A 142 12.97 17.24 -5.11
N ALA A 143 13.72 17.54 -4.06
CA ALA A 143 15.18 17.52 -4.09
C ALA A 143 15.73 16.08 -4.23
N LEU A 144 15.15 15.13 -3.49
CA LEU A 144 15.49 13.71 -3.58
C LEU A 144 15.13 13.13 -4.96
N ASN A 145 13.93 13.42 -5.47
CA ASN A 145 13.44 12.90 -6.75
C ASN A 145 14.32 13.33 -7.94
N LYS A 146 15.04 14.46 -7.86
CA LYS A 146 15.97 14.91 -8.92
C LYS A 146 17.23 14.06 -9.05
N ILE A 147 17.65 13.43 -7.95
CA ILE A 147 18.87 12.60 -7.89
C ILE A 147 18.52 11.11 -7.94
N THR A 148 17.25 10.75 -7.76
CA THR A 148 16.73 9.39 -7.92
C THR A 148 16.69 9.01 -9.39
N ILE A 149 17.24 7.85 -9.72
CA ILE A 149 17.18 7.24 -11.05
C ILE A 149 15.73 6.78 -11.27
N PRO A 150 15.02 7.26 -12.32
CA PRO A 150 13.65 6.85 -12.59
C PRO A 150 13.57 5.34 -12.85
N ASP A 151 12.56 4.70 -12.27
CA ASP A 151 12.21 3.34 -12.64
C ASP A 151 11.57 3.36 -14.04
N ALA A 152 12.25 2.73 -15.01
CA ALA A 152 11.80 2.63 -16.39
C ALA A 152 10.98 1.35 -16.63
N SER A 153 10.54 0.67 -15.58
CA SER A 153 9.65 -0.49 -15.70
C SER A 153 8.37 -0.09 -16.45
N PRO A 154 8.03 -0.77 -17.55
CA PRO A 154 6.89 -0.40 -18.37
C PRO A 154 5.61 -0.65 -17.58
N LEU A 155 4.88 0.44 -17.30
CA LEU A 155 3.49 0.31 -16.87
C LEU A 155 2.66 -0.16 -18.07
N PRO A 156 1.78 -1.15 -17.92
CA PRO A 156 0.92 -1.61 -19.00
C PRO A 156 0.03 -0.47 -19.50
N HIS A 157 -0.19 -0.41 -20.82
CA HIS A 157 -1.08 0.59 -21.38
C HIS A 157 -2.52 0.32 -20.95
N GLY A 158 -3.29 1.36 -20.65
CA GLY A 158 -4.68 1.21 -20.20
C GLY A 158 -5.56 0.45 -21.21
N GLU A 159 -5.32 0.65 -22.50
CA GLU A 159 -6.01 -0.06 -23.59
C GLU A 159 -5.70 -1.56 -23.61
N ASP A 160 -4.44 -1.95 -23.38
CA ASP A 160 -4.04 -3.37 -23.32
C ASP A 160 -4.77 -4.09 -22.18
N LEU A 161 -4.83 -3.42 -21.01
CA LEU A 161 -5.57 -3.93 -19.85
C LEU A 161 -7.07 -4.09 -20.16
N LEU A 162 -7.69 -3.11 -20.83
CA LEU A 162 -9.10 -3.18 -21.20
C LEU A 162 -9.38 -4.29 -22.21
N GLN A 163 -8.49 -4.47 -23.20
CA GLN A 163 -8.62 -5.56 -24.17
C GLN A 163 -8.50 -6.92 -23.49
N GLU A 164 -7.62 -7.07 -22.51
CA GLU A 164 -7.50 -8.29 -21.72
C GLU A 164 -8.78 -8.58 -20.94
N LEU A 165 -9.35 -7.58 -20.27
CA LEU A 165 -10.63 -7.71 -19.55
C LEU A 165 -11.80 -8.04 -20.50
N GLY A 166 -11.72 -7.60 -21.77
CA GLY A 166 -12.73 -7.87 -22.80
C GLY A 166 -12.78 -9.31 -23.33
N LYS A 167 -11.87 -10.20 -22.92
CA LYS A 167 -11.76 -11.59 -23.43
C LYS A 167 -12.85 -12.56 -22.91
N GLY A 168 -13.99 -12.05 -22.45
CA GLY A 168 -15.14 -12.85 -22.05
C GLY A 168 -15.25 -13.17 -20.56
N TYR A 169 -14.59 -12.40 -19.69
CA TYR A 169 -14.81 -12.49 -18.24
C TYR A 169 -16.21 -11.95 -17.88
N GLN A 170 -16.94 -12.70 -17.07
CA GLN A 170 -18.31 -12.35 -16.64
C GLN A 170 -18.34 -11.60 -15.30
N TYR A 171 -17.27 -11.73 -14.51
CA TYR A 171 -17.18 -11.16 -13.16
C TYR A 171 -15.86 -10.42 -13.00
N PHE A 172 -15.93 -9.22 -12.43
CA PHE A 172 -14.77 -8.39 -12.12
C PHE A 172 -14.83 -7.96 -10.66
N SER A 173 -13.70 -8.07 -9.98
CA SER A 173 -13.52 -7.58 -8.61
C SER A 173 -12.38 -6.58 -8.59
N LYS A 174 -12.61 -5.44 -7.94
CA LYS A 174 -11.59 -4.42 -7.71
C LYS A 174 -11.21 -4.39 -6.25
N PHE A 175 -9.92 -4.49 -5.97
CA PHE A 175 -9.36 -4.33 -4.64
C PHE A 175 -8.62 -3.00 -4.55
N ASP A 176 -8.83 -2.27 -3.46
CA ASP A 176 -8.10 -1.04 -3.14
C ASP A 176 -7.34 -1.26 -1.83
N LEU A 177 -6.03 -0.98 -1.83
CA LEU A 177 -5.19 -1.14 -0.65
C LEU A 177 -5.28 0.09 0.23
N LYS A 178 -5.83 -0.07 1.44
CA LYS A 178 -5.87 1.00 2.45
C LYS A 178 -4.45 1.46 2.80
N SER A 179 -4.14 2.73 2.53
CA SER A 179 -2.81 3.30 2.77
C SER A 179 -1.68 2.49 2.12
N GLY A 180 -1.88 2.04 0.88
CA GLY A 180 -1.00 1.10 0.17
C GLY A 180 0.51 1.36 0.30
N TYR A 181 0.95 2.61 0.23
CA TYR A 181 2.37 2.96 0.40
C TYR A 181 2.93 2.56 1.76
N HIS A 182 2.19 2.79 2.85
CA HIS A 182 2.61 2.46 4.21
C HIS A 182 2.52 0.97 4.55
N GLN A 183 2.07 0.13 3.61
CA GLN A 183 2.05 -1.31 3.83
C GLN A 183 3.42 -1.93 3.54
N PHE A 184 4.18 -1.37 2.59
CA PHE A 184 5.48 -1.90 2.21
C PHE A 184 6.53 -1.52 3.24
N ARG A 185 7.59 -2.32 3.39
CA ARG A 185 8.70 -1.98 4.29
C ARG A 185 9.85 -1.37 3.51
N ILE A 186 10.40 -0.27 4.03
CA ILE A 186 11.58 0.39 3.46
C ILE A 186 12.84 -0.33 3.98
N PRO A 187 13.74 -0.77 3.08
CA PRO A 187 15.02 -1.34 3.46
C PRO A 187 15.82 -0.41 4.37
N PRO A 188 16.50 -0.90 5.43
CA PRO A 188 17.29 -0.06 6.32
C PRO A 188 18.30 0.85 5.61
N SER A 189 18.88 0.39 4.50
CA SER A 189 19.82 1.16 3.67
C SER A 189 19.20 2.41 3.01
N ASP A 190 17.89 2.40 2.83
CA ASP A 190 17.14 3.43 2.10
C ASP A 190 16.32 4.34 3.02
N ARG A 191 16.08 3.94 4.29
CA ARG A 191 15.31 4.74 5.27
C ARG A 191 15.87 6.14 5.45
N ALA A 192 17.19 6.28 5.46
CA ALA A 192 17.86 7.57 5.60
C ALA A 192 17.43 8.57 4.51
N LYS A 193 17.16 8.12 3.28
CA LYS A 193 16.74 8.98 2.16
C LYS A 193 15.32 9.52 2.35
N THR A 194 14.48 8.80 3.10
CA THR A 194 13.11 9.19 3.43
C THR A 194 13.00 10.08 4.67
N ALA A 195 14.14 10.56 5.17
CA ALA A 195 14.15 11.40 6.34
C ALA A 195 13.57 12.79 6.03
N PHE A 196 12.70 13.25 6.92
CA PHE A 196 11.95 14.48 6.78
C PHE A 196 11.93 15.27 8.09
N VAL A 197 11.85 16.58 7.96
CA VAL A 197 11.88 17.53 9.06
C VAL A 197 10.56 18.29 9.15
N VAL A 198 10.01 18.30 10.35
CA VAL A 198 8.87 19.12 10.78
C VAL A 198 9.33 20.04 11.89
N SER A 199 8.50 21.01 12.30
CA SER A 199 8.82 21.90 13.43
C SER A 199 9.16 21.17 14.73
N GLN A 200 8.62 19.96 14.90
CA GLN A 200 8.69 19.13 16.11
C GLN A 200 9.94 18.24 16.16
N GLY A 201 10.60 17.99 15.02
CA GLY A 201 11.72 17.06 14.99
C GLY A 201 12.06 16.51 13.62
N HIS A 202 12.93 15.51 13.64
CA HIS A 202 13.48 14.85 12.48
C HIS A 202 13.11 13.37 12.51
N CYS A 203 12.38 12.91 11.50
CA CYS A 203 11.85 11.55 11.44
C CYS A 203 12.19 10.91 10.09
N SER A 204 12.08 9.58 9.99
CA SER A 204 12.22 8.84 8.73
C SER A 204 11.18 7.73 8.67
N PHE A 205 10.76 7.36 7.46
CA PHE A 205 9.83 6.25 7.29
C PHE A 205 10.52 4.90 7.49
N VAL A 206 9.78 3.99 8.11
CA VAL A 206 10.14 2.56 8.26
C VAL A 206 9.39 1.73 7.22
N HIS A 207 8.20 2.20 6.85
CA HIS A 207 7.23 1.61 5.93
C HIS A 207 6.84 2.60 4.83
#